data_AF-A0A7D5G753-F1
#
_entry.id   AF-A0A7D5G753-F1
#
_cell.length_a   1.000
_cell.length_b   1.000
_cell.length_c   1.000
_cell.angle_alpha   90.00
_cell.angle_beta   90.00
_cell.angle_gamma   90.00
#
_symmetry.space_group_name_H-M   'P 1'
#
loop_
_entity.id
_entity.type
_entity.pdbx_description
1 polymer ?
#
loop_
_entity_poly.entity_id
_entity_poly.type
_entity_poly.pdbx_seq_one_letter_code
_entity_poly.pdbx_strand_id
1 'polypeptide(L)'
;MSFEMIGLNPEPVNPNASDNGANSIKLDASNQYLSNGESLVSKEFQKNFRFYFSQGLVKLNPSVDEKKLQLYKMSQVEKLRDHSRRFTLPLTLDENYTPTEISDFNHMENLNKIEDSLYAALRSAKKPQNIEDILKVLHELDMEDTFSVESIFSENKLNLDRLFKLEHKSNEYFIGPIYSKENSDLFFKTIKQYQDQNNDDKQLYWLAPSDEFWGKSDRFSDFIDRLSTTTITKNFKCFLPVAYRNDKQSIASYKKLITAEAGAKHFLTFKESSVVFDGNFELLVMKDSFCVLIIHVSDSSTNILTTVPVGIIVKNKAIAQSFYKFFEDLENDGENFFGLLNSKK
;
A
#
# COMPACT_ATOMS: atom_id res chain seq x y z
N MET A 1 46.61 24.93 -9.48
CA MET A 1 45.15 24.86 -9.61
C MET A 1 44.61 24.38 -8.27
N SER A 2 43.91 25.23 -7.53
CA SER A 2 43.19 24.84 -6.31
C SER A 2 41.84 24.27 -6.73
N PHE A 3 41.58 23.01 -6.40
CA PHE A 3 40.26 22.40 -6.56
C PHE A 3 39.53 22.57 -5.24
N GLU A 4 38.47 23.37 -5.19
CA GLU A 4 37.55 23.35 -4.06
C GLU A 4 36.46 22.32 -4.34
N MET A 5 36.34 21.33 -3.46
CA MET A 5 35.20 20.42 -3.48
C MET A 5 34.01 21.13 -2.84
N ILE A 6 32.99 21.42 -3.64
CA ILE A 6 31.73 21.96 -3.13
C ILE A 6 30.88 20.78 -2.68
N GLY A 7 30.74 20.62 -1.37
CA GLY A 7 29.77 19.70 -0.78
C GLY A 7 28.39 20.35 -0.76
N LEU A 8 27.45 19.78 -1.51
CA LEU A 8 26.03 19.98 -1.23
C LEU A 8 25.73 19.27 0.08
N ASN A 9 25.34 20.02 1.10
CA ASN A 9 24.94 19.46 2.38
C ASN A 9 23.43 19.70 2.50
N PRO A 10 22.57 19.00 1.73
CA PRO A 10 21.22 18.82 2.23
C PRO A 10 21.42 18.14 3.57
N GLU A 11 20.81 18.66 4.64
CA GLU A 11 20.77 17.90 5.89
C GLU A 11 20.51 16.45 5.52
N PRO A 12 21.33 15.50 5.99
CA PRO A 12 21.13 14.13 5.62
C PRO A 12 19.74 13.79 6.11
N VAL A 13 18.77 13.75 5.18
CA VAL A 13 17.50 13.09 5.40
C VAL A 13 17.93 11.69 5.79
N ASN A 14 17.87 11.47 7.11
CA ASN A 14 18.49 10.42 7.89
C ASN A 14 19.32 9.42 7.05
N PRO A 15 20.66 9.32 7.17
CA PRO A 15 21.46 8.35 6.41
C PRO A 15 20.93 6.92 6.56
N ASN A 16 20.18 6.66 7.64
CA ASN A 16 19.52 5.40 8.00
C ASN A 16 18.04 5.32 7.60
N ALA A 17 17.47 6.26 6.86
CA ALA A 17 16.17 6.05 6.20
C ALA A 17 16.39 5.09 5.04
N SER A 18 16.52 3.81 5.38
CA SER A 18 16.55 2.67 4.47
C SER A 18 15.17 2.46 3.86
N ASP A 19 14.54 3.52 3.34
CA ASP A 19 13.35 3.36 2.53
C ASP A 19 13.79 2.75 1.20
N ASN A 20 13.72 1.43 1.13
CA ASN A 20 14.01 0.64 -0.05
C ASN A 20 12.85 0.66 -1.07
N GLY A 21 11.80 1.44 -0.81
CA GLY A 21 10.63 1.56 -1.69
C GLY A 21 9.75 0.32 -1.73
N ALA A 22 9.94 -0.65 -0.83
CA ALA A 22 9.24 -1.94 -0.84
C ALA A 22 7.71 -1.81 -0.77
N ASN A 23 7.22 -0.89 0.05
CA ASN A 23 5.79 -0.68 0.30
C ASN A 23 5.25 0.51 -0.50
N SER A 24 5.78 0.74 -1.71
CA SER A 24 5.33 1.82 -2.59
C SER A 24 5.17 1.36 -4.04
N ILE A 25 4.46 2.16 -4.82
CA ILE A 25 4.46 2.10 -6.29
C ILE A 25 5.67 2.88 -6.76
N LYS A 26 6.57 2.21 -7.47
CA LYS A 26 7.81 2.81 -7.92
C LYS A 26 7.58 3.52 -9.24
N LEU A 27 7.96 4.79 -9.29
CA LEU A 27 8.08 5.52 -10.54
C LEU A 27 9.52 5.36 -11.03
N ASP A 28 9.71 4.52 -12.04
CA ASP A 28 11.04 4.29 -12.60
C ASP A 28 11.40 5.43 -13.57
N ALA A 29 12.55 6.06 -13.31
CA ALA A 29 13.12 7.00 -14.27
C ALA A 29 13.52 6.26 -15.54
N SER A 30 13.31 6.89 -16.71
CA SER A 30 13.70 6.27 -17.98
C SER A 30 15.21 6.03 -18.03
N ASN A 31 15.63 5.00 -18.79
CA ASN A 31 17.05 4.65 -18.96
C ASN A 31 17.89 5.86 -19.41
N GLN A 32 17.32 6.76 -20.21
CA GLN A 32 17.99 7.98 -20.62
C GLN A 32 18.36 8.88 -19.43
N TYR A 33 17.45 9.06 -18.46
CA TYR A 33 17.73 9.86 -17.26
C TYR A 33 18.69 9.13 -16.31
N LEU A 34 18.57 7.81 -16.18
CA LEU A 34 19.46 7.00 -15.35
C LEU A 34 20.90 7.05 -15.85
N SER A 35 21.12 6.89 -17.16
CA SER A 35 22.46 6.89 -17.75
C SER A 35 23.09 8.29 -17.83
N ASN A 36 22.29 9.36 -17.87
CA ASN A 36 22.78 10.74 -17.99
C ASN A 36 22.68 11.55 -16.68
N GLY A 37 22.38 10.90 -15.55
CA GLY A 37 22.08 11.57 -14.28
C GLY A 37 23.14 12.58 -13.85
N GLU A 38 24.42 12.21 -13.89
CA GLU A 38 25.54 13.10 -13.51
C GLU A 38 25.64 14.33 -14.42
N SER A 39 25.43 14.16 -15.73
CA SER A 39 25.44 15.26 -16.70
C SER A 39 24.27 16.21 -16.49
N LEU A 40 23.08 15.66 -16.21
CA LEU A 40 21.87 16.44 -15.94
C LEU A 40 22.00 17.23 -14.64
N VAL A 41 22.44 16.59 -13.56
CA VAL A 41 22.69 17.24 -12.26
C VAL A 41 23.75 18.32 -12.40
N SER A 42 24.84 18.06 -13.14
CA SER A 42 25.89 19.05 -13.41
C SER A 42 25.34 20.30 -14.09
N LYS A 43 24.54 20.13 -15.15
CA LYS A 43 23.91 21.25 -15.87
C LYS A 43 22.95 22.04 -15.00
N GLU A 44 22.10 21.33 -14.24
CA GLU A 44 21.08 21.93 -13.38
C GLU A 44 21.71 22.71 -12.22
N PHE A 45 22.67 22.09 -11.53
CA PHE A 45 23.45 22.75 -10.48
C PHE A 45 24.20 23.97 -11.00
N GLN A 46 24.84 23.86 -12.16
CA GLN A 46 25.59 24.98 -12.73
C GLN A 46 24.67 26.15 -13.10
N LYS A 47 23.49 25.87 -13.67
CA LYS A 47 22.47 26.87 -14.01
C LYS A 47 21.90 27.55 -12.76
N ASN A 48 21.63 26.79 -11.70
CA ASN A 48 20.91 27.25 -10.51
C ASN A 48 21.80 27.42 -9.27
N PHE A 49 23.13 27.49 -9.45
CA PHE A 49 24.10 27.59 -8.37
C PHE A 49 23.79 28.71 -7.37
N ARG A 50 23.44 29.91 -7.86
CA ARG A 50 23.10 31.06 -7.01
C ARG A 50 21.86 30.82 -6.16
N PHE A 51 20.86 30.14 -6.73
CA PHE A 51 19.67 29.75 -5.99
C PHE A 51 20.05 28.80 -4.85
N TYR A 52 20.74 27.70 -5.14
CA TYR A 52 21.17 26.74 -4.11
C TYR A 52 22.08 27.36 -3.04
N PHE A 53 22.96 28.29 -3.43
CA PHE A 53 23.79 29.05 -2.49
C PHE A 53 22.94 29.94 -1.57
N SER A 54 21.98 30.71 -2.12
CA SER A 54 21.09 31.57 -1.33
C SER A 54 20.19 30.81 -0.35
N GLN A 55 19.88 29.54 -0.66
CA GLN A 55 19.13 28.64 0.21
C GLN A 55 20.00 27.98 1.29
N GLY A 56 21.30 28.29 1.35
CA GLY A 56 22.24 27.72 2.31
C GLY A 56 22.63 26.25 2.04
N LEU A 57 22.27 25.71 0.87
CA LEU A 57 22.55 24.30 0.51
C LEU A 57 24.00 24.07 0.08
N VAL A 58 24.69 25.15 -0.28
CA VAL A 58 26.10 25.18 -0.67
C VAL A 58 26.89 25.88 0.42
N LYS A 59 27.81 25.17 1.08
CA LYS A 59 28.72 25.77 2.07
C LYS A 59 30.03 26.14 1.40
N LEU A 60 30.42 27.41 1.50
CA LEU A 60 31.71 27.90 1.04
C LEU A 60 32.56 28.38 2.21
N ASN A 61 33.86 28.52 1.97
CA ASN A 61 34.77 29.09 2.95
C ASN A 61 34.35 30.52 3.31
N PRO A 62 34.40 30.91 4.60
CA PRO A 62 33.88 32.18 5.11
C PRO A 62 34.58 33.44 4.56
N SER A 63 35.66 33.28 3.80
CA SER A 63 36.45 34.35 3.20
C SER A 63 35.98 34.78 1.79
N VAL A 64 34.91 34.21 1.24
CA VAL A 64 34.45 34.50 -0.12
C VAL A 64 33.33 35.56 -0.13
N ASP A 65 33.55 36.64 -0.88
CA ASP A 65 32.54 37.68 -1.12
C ASP A 65 31.37 37.10 -1.94
N GLU A 66 30.24 36.88 -1.27
CA GLU A 66 29.02 36.32 -1.86
C GLU A 66 28.59 37.07 -3.12
N LYS A 67 28.80 38.39 -3.20
CA LYS A 67 28.36 39.19 -4.36
C LYS A 67 29.16 38.88 -5.63
N LYS A 68 30.38 38.34 -5.51
CA LYS A 68 31.28 38.07 -6.65
C LYS A 68 31.36 36.60 -7.06
N LEU A 69 30.70 35.71 -6.32
CA LEU A 69 30.82 34.26 -6.47
C LEU A 69 30.14 33.70 -7.74
N GLN A 70 30.87 33.53 -8.84
CA GLN A 70 30.32 32.89 -10.04
C GLN A 70 30.89 31.48 -10.23
N LEU A 71 30.02 30.50 -10.46
CA LEU A 71 30.42 29.14 -10.82
C LEU A 71 30.72 29.08 -12.32
N TYR A 72 32.00 29.01 -12.67
CA TYR A 72 32.44 29.01 -14.07
C TYR A 72 32.21 27.64 -14.76
N LYS A 73 32.56 26.54 -14.08
CA LYS A 73 32.43 25.19 -14.62
C LYS A 73 32.42 24.15 -13.49
N MET A 74 31.58 23.13 -13.66
CA MET A 74 31.67 21.89 -12.89
C MET A 74 32.66 20.94 -13.56
N SER A 75 33.71 20.52 -12.84
CA SER A 75 34.73 19.60 -13.37
C SER A 75 34.26 18.14 -13.35
N GLN A 76 33.57 17.74 -12.29
CA GLN A 76 33.17 16.36 -12.03
C GLN A 76 31.93 16.34 -11.15
N VAL A 77 31.02 15.43 -11.44
CA VAL A 77 29.87 15.10 -10.61
C VAL A 77 29.84 13.59 -10.52
N GLU A 78 29.79 13.05 -9.31
CA GLU A 78 29.76 11.61 -9.08
C GLU A 78 28.46 11.25 -8.37
N LYS A 79 27.79 10.21 -8.85
CA LYS A 79 26.67 9.61 -8.16
C LYS A 79 27.15 8.83 -6.94
N LEU A 80 26.77 9.29 -5.73
CA LEU A 80 27.13 8.61 -4.49
C LEU A 80 26.28 7.35 -4.23
N ARG A 81 24.96 7.46 -4.40
CA ARG A 81 24.01 6.36 -4.22
C ARG A 81 22.70 6.62 -4.94
N ASP A 82 21.92 5.56 -5.16
CA ASP A 82 20.50 5.70 -5.44
C ASP A 82 19.74 6.05 -4.15
N HIS A 83 18.76 6.93 -4.27
CA HIS A 83 17.86 7.26 -3.18
C HIS A 83 16.44 7.35 -3.74
N SER A 84 15.49 6.83 -2.98
CA SER A 84 14.06 6.93 -3.29
C SER A 84 13.42 7.92 -2.34
N ARG A 85 12.52 8.75 -2.86
CA ARG A 85 11.67 9.62 -2.06
C ARG A 85 10.23 9.14 -2.21
N ARG A 86 9.62 8.76 -1.08
CA ARG A 86 8.21 8.38 -1.03
C ARG A 86 7.33 9.63 -0.96
N PHE A 87 6.20 9.56 -1.65
CA PHE A 87 5.10 10.51 -1.55
C PHE A 87 3.84 9.74 -1.19
N THR A 88 3.10 10.23 -0.21
CA THR A 88 1.78 9.71 0.14
C THR A 88 0.75 10.52 -0.62
N LEU A 89 -0.08 9.84 -1.43
CA LEU A 89 -1.11 10.47 -2.24
C LEU A 89 -2.48 10.19 -1.62
N PRO A 90 -3.19 11.21 -1.11
CA PRO A 90 -4.55 11.01 -0.62
C PRO A 90 -5.51 10.90 -1.81
N LEU A 91 -6.46 9.96 -1.74
CA LEU A 91 -7.64 10.02 -2.60
C LEU A 91 -8.51 11.19 -2.12
N THR A 92 -8.55 12.25 -2.93
CA THR A 92 -9.32 13.46 -2.66
C THR A 92 -10.51 13.50 -3.60
N LEU A 93 -11.65 13.94 -3.06
CA LEU A 93 -12.90 14.06 -3.81
C LEU A 93 -13.40 15.51 -3.75
N ASP A 94 -14.06 15.94 -4.82
CA ASP A 94 -14.74 17.23 -4.87
C ASP A 94 -16.12 17.19 -4.18
N GLU A 95 -16.83 18.32 -4.21
CA GLU A 95 -18.18 18.45 -3.63
C GLU A 95 -19.22 17.50 -4.24
N ASN A 96 -18.94 16.95 -5.43
CA ASN A 96 -19.77 15.98 -6.13
C ASN A 96 -19.28 14.54 -5.96
N TYR A 97 -18.38 14.29 -5.00
CA TYR A 97 -17.77 12.98 -4.74
C TYR A 97 -16.99 12.43 -5.95
N THR A 98 -16.46 13.31 -6.79
CA THR A 98 -15.62 12.94 -7.94
C THR A 98 -14.15 13.04 -7.56
N PRO A 99 -13.30 12.06 -7.93
CA PRO A 99 -11.86 12.12 -7.70
C PRO A 99 -11.23 13.36 -8.31
N THR A 100 -10.50 14.13 -7.51
CA THR A 100 -9.75 15.29 -7.96
C THR A 100 -8.37 14.89 -8.49
N GLU A 101 -7.80 15.74 -9.35
CA GLU A 101 -6.46 15.54 -9.88
C GLU A 101 -5.40 15.60 -8.77
N ILE A 102 -4.33 14.82 -8.95
CA ILE A 102 -3.25 14.71 -7.98
C ILE A 102 -2.34 15.93 -8.14
N SER A 103 -2.39 16.85 -7.17
CA SER A 103 -1.67 18.14 -7.24
C SER A 103 -0.46 18.22 -6.29
N ASP A 104 -0.17 17.15 -5.55
CA ASP A 104 0.92 17.06 -4.58
C ASP A 104 2.30 17.39 -5.19
N PHE A 105 2.45 17.24 -6.50
CA PHE A 105 3.71 17.45 -7.21
C PHE A 105 3.90 18.87 -7.75
N ASN A 106 2.94 19.79 -7.61
CA ASN A 106 2.97 21.13 -8.21
C ASN A 106 4.20 21.99 -7.84
N HIS A 107 4.87 21.65 -6.75
CA HIS A 107 6.09 22.31 -6.29
C HIS A 107 7.37 21.79 -6.97
N MET A 108 7.28 20.75 -7.80
CA MET A 108 8.42 20.10 -8.45
C MET A 108 8.65 20.60 -9.87
N GLU A 109 9.92 20.61 -10.26
CA GLU A 109 10.29 20.80 -11.66
C GLU A 109 9.94 19.56 -12.50
N ASN A 110 9.67 19.78 -13.79
CA ASN A 110 9.23 18.73 -14.72
C ASN A 110 7.90 18.04 -14.33
N LEU A 111 6.98 18.78 -13.69
CA LEU A 111 5.66 18.31 -13.25
C LEU A 111 4.98 17.38 -14.26
N ASN A 112 4.81 17.81 -15.52
CA ASN A 112 4.16 17.01 -16.56
C ASN A 112 4.75 15.60 -16.72
N LYS A 113 6.09 15.45 -16.61
CA LYS A 113 6.74 14.14 -16.74
C LYS A 113 6.50 13.25 -15.51
N ILE A 114 6.46 13.86 -14.33
CA ILE A 114 6.17 13.17 -13.06
C ILE A 114 4.72 12.69 -13.08
N GLU A 115 3.79 13.58 -13.45
CA GLU A 115 2.38 13.26 -13.61
C GLU A 115 2.19 12.16 -14.64
N ASP A 116 2.71 12.30 -15.86
CA ASP A 116 2.59 11.27 -16.91
C ASP A 116 3.07 9.90 -16.41
N SER A 117 4.20 9.86 -15.71
CA SER A 117 4.77 8.62 -15.15
C SER A 117 3.92 8.06 -14.02
N LEU A 118 3.38 8.92 -13.15
CA LEU A 118 2.49 8.54 -12.06
C LEU A 118 1.19 7.95 -12.61
N TYR A 119 0.51 8.68 -13.50
CA TYR A 119 -0.73 8.25 -14.12
C TYR A 119 -0.53 6.96 -14.93
N ALA A 120 0.62 6.79 -15.58
CA ALA A 120 0.96 5.52 -16.24
C ALA A 120 1.12 4.37 -15.24
N ALA A 121 1.86 4.56 -14.15
CA ALA A 121 2.07 3.54 -13.13
C ALA A 121 0.76 3.14 -12.41
N LEU A 122 -0.08 4.13 -12.07
CA LEU A 122 -1.39 3.87 -11.46
C LEU A 122 -2.31 3.09 -12.41
N ARG A 123 -2.35 3.48 -13.70
CA ARG A 123 -3.14 2.76 -14.72
C ARG A 123 -2.64 1.34 -14.95
N SER A 124 -1.33 1.11 -14.95
CA SER A 124 -0.78 -0.24 -15.13
C SER A 124 -1.05 -1.14 -13.92
N ALA A 125 -1.11 -0.56 -12.72
CA ALA A 125 -1.39 -1.29 -11.48
C ALA A 125 -2.88 -1.50 -11.22
N LYS A 126 -3.74 -0.68 -11.83
CA LYS A 126 -5.20 -0.76 -11.67
C LYS A 126 -5.72 -2.08 -12.24
N LYS A 127 -6.49 -2.80 -11.42
CA LYS A 127 -7.23 -3.98 -11.87
C LYS A 127 -8.24 -3.66 -12.98
N PRO A 128 -8.58 -4.63 -13.84
CA PRO A 128 -9.79 -4.54 -14.67
C PRO A 128 -11.04 -4.25 -13.84
N GLN A 129 -12.09 -3.75 -14.49
CA GLN A 129 -13.41 -3.60 -13.88
C GLN A 129 -13.85 -4.94 -13.29
N ASN A 130 -14.26 -4.96 -12.01
CA ASN A 130 -14.53 -6.20 -11.28
C ASN A 130 -15.83 -6.18 -10.45
N ILE A 131 -16.71 -5.18 -10.64
CA ILE A 131 -17.96 -5.08 -9.86
C ILE A 131 -18.84 -6.32 -10.07
N GLU A 132 -19.00 -6.81 -11.29
CA GLU A 132 -19.83 -8.00 -11.55
C GLU A 132 -19.31 -9.25 -10.83
N ASP A 133 -17.99 -9.45 -10.82
CA ASP A 133 -17.35 -10.57 -10.12
C ASP A 133 -17.56 -10.46 -8.61
N ILE A 134 -17.43 -9.26 -8.05
CA ILE A 134 -17.71 -8.99 -6.63
C ILE A 134 -19.17 -9.29 -6.30
N LEU A 135 -20.11 -8.79 -7.09
CA LEU A 135 -21.55 -9.01 -6.87
C LEU A 135 -21.91 -10.50 -6.93
N LYS A 136 -21.34 -11.23 -7.89
CA LYS A 136 -21.52 -12.67 -8.01
C LYS A 136 -21.05 -13.40 -6.76
N VAL A 137 -19.85 -13.10 -6.25
CA VAL A 137 -19.31 -13.76 -5.05
C VAL A 137 -20.11 -13.39 -3.81
N LEU A 138 -20.54 -12.12 -3.65
CA LEU A 138 -21.41 -11.71 -2.54
C LEU A 138 -22.74 -12.47 -2.56
N HIS A 139 -23.32 -12.70 -3.74
CA HIS A 139 -24.53 -13.52 -3.92
C HIS A 139 -24.32 -14.99 -3.56
N GLU A 140 -23.24 -15.59 -4.04
CA GLU A 140 -22.91 -16.98 -3.70
C GLU A 140 -22.66 -17.20 -2.19
N LEU A 141 -22.27 -16.15 -1.48
CA LEU A 141 -22.04 -16.16 -0.03
C LEU A 141 -23.26 -15.72 0.80
N ASP A 142 -24.38 -15.31 0.18
CA ASP A 142 -25.55 -14.73 0.85
C ASP A 142 -25.19 -13.50 1.72
N MET A 143 -24.33 -12.64 1.16
CA MET A 143 -23.74 -11.48 1.85
C MET A 143 -24.23 -10.13 1.32
N GLU A 144 -25.12 -10.06 0.33
CA GLU A 144 -25.50 -8.78 -0.28
C GLU A 144 -26.18 -7.83 0.69
N ASP A 145 -27.12 -8.35 1.50
CA ASP A 145 -27.83 -7.59 2.51
C ASP A 145 -26.89 -7.17 3.65
N THR A 146 -26.05 -8.10 4.12
CA THR A 146 -25.05 -7.82 5.16
C THR A 146 -24.06 -6.74 4.70
N PHE A 147 -23.69 -6.76 3.43
CA PHE A 147 -22.76 -5.80 2.84
C PHE A 147 -23.46 -4.51 2.35
N SER A 148 -24.80 -4.45 2.37
CA SER A 148 -25.60 -3.33 1.87
C SER A 148 -25.25 -2.94 0.43
N VAL A 149 -25.21 -3.94 -0.47
CA VAL A 149 -24.81 -3.80 -1.88
C VAL A 149 -25.48 -2.60 -2.59
N GLU A 150 -26.78 -2.37 -2.39
CA GLU A 150 -27.53 -1.27 -3.01
C GLU A 150 -27.09 0.14 -2.54
N SER A 151 -26.44 0.21 -1.37
CA SER A 151 -25.86 1.44 -0.83
C SER A 151 -24.45 1.70 -1.35
N ILE A 152 -23.79 0.70 -1.93
CA ILE A 152 -22.41 0.79 -2.42
C ILE A 152 -22.41 0.92 -3.95
N PHE A 153 -23.29 0.18 -4.62
CA PHE A 153 -23.36 0.12 -6.07
C PHE A 153 -24.67 0.69 -6.62
N SER A 154 -24.58 1.32 -7.78
CA SER A 154 -25.74 1.78 -8.56
C SER A 154 -25.45 1.55 -10.04
N GLU A 155 -26.33 0.82 -10.73
CA GLU A 155 -26.16 0.52 -12.18
C GLU A 155 -24.78 -0.06 -12.52
N ASN A 156 -24.27 -0.99 -11.69
CA ASN A 156 -22.94 -1.60 -11.85
C ASN A 156 -21.76 -0.59 -11.77
N LYS A 157 -21.94 0.50 -11.01
CA LYS A 157 -20.91 1.50 -10.74
C LYS A 157 -20.77 1.73 -9.25
N LEU A 158 -19.57 2.11 -8.82
CA LEU A 158 -19.32 2.50 -7.44
C LEU A 158 -19.99 3.85 -7.16
N ASN A 159 -20.88 3.90 -6.17
CA ASN A 159 -21.54 5.13 -5.76
C ASN A 159 -20.84 5.73 -4.53
N LEU A 160 -19.86 6.61 -4.77
CA LEU A 160 -19.07 7.22 -3.70
C LEU A 160 -19.94 8.02 -2.72
N ASP A 161 -20.89 8.84 -3.18
CA ASP A 161 -21.78 9.62 -2.30
C ASP A 161 -22.53 8.73 -1.29
N ARG A 162 -23.16 7.64 -1.78
CA ARG A 162 -23.86 6.70 -0.90
C ARG A 162 -22.90 5.96 0.02
N LEU A 163 -21.72 5.59 -0.47
CA LEU A 163 -20.70 4.91 0.32
C LEU A 163 -20.21 5.79 1.48
N PHE A 164 -19.92 7.08 1.26
CA PHE A 164 -19.54 7.99 2.36
C PHE A 164 -20.69 8.16 3.36
N LYS A 165 -21.94 8.27 2.87
CA LYS A 165 -23.12 8.34 3.76
C LYS A 165 -23.28 7.07 4.60
N LEU A 166 -22.94 5.90 4.05
CA LEU A 166 -22.98 4.62 4.75
C LEU A 166 -21.91 4.56 5.85
N GLU A 167 -20.66 4.90 5.51
CA GLU A 167 -19.53 4.99 6.45
C GLU A 167 -19.83 5.95 7.61
N HIS A 168 -20.44 7.12 7.34
CA HIS A 168 -20.77 8.07 8.41
C HIS A 168 -21.92 7.62 9.33
N LYS A 169 -22.81 6.76 8.83
CA LYS A 169 -24.00 6.30 9.58
C LYS A 169 -23.75 5.03 10.39
N SER A 170 -22.75 4.23 10.04
CA SER A 170 -22.42 2.99 10.71
C SER A 170 -21.03 3.03 11.33
N ASN A 171 -20.89 2.45 12.51
CA ASN A 171 -19.57 2.29 13.14
C ASN A 171 -18.85 1.01 12.68
N GLU A 172 -19.45 0.23 11.78
CA GLU A 172 -18.91 -1.02 11.26
C GLU A 172 -18.34 -0.89 9.85
N TYR A 173 -18.86 0.04 9.04
CA TYR A 173 -18.38 0.30 7.69
C TYR A 173 -17.18 1.24 7.68
N PHE A 174 -16.28 1.03 6.72
CA PHE A 174 -15.13 1.89 6.50
C PHE A 174 -14.66 1.87 5.05
N ILE A 175 -13.99 2.94 4.63
CA ILE A 175 -13.35 3.06 3.32
C ILE A 175 -11.83 2.99 3.48
N GLY A 176 -11.16 2.35 2.53
CA GLY A 176 -9.72 2.18 2.52
C GLY A 176 -9.25 0.92 3.26
N PRO A 177 -7.94 0.64 3.22
CA PRO A 177 -7.40 -0.61 3.74
C PRO A 177 -7.55 -0.73 5.26
N ILE A 178 -7.57 -1.96 5.78
CA ILE A 178 -7.68 -2.23 7.23
C ILE A 178 -6.53 -1.63 8.06
N TYR A 179 -5.38 -1.42 7.43
CA TYR A 179 -4.19 -0.80 8.03
C TYR A 179 -4.16 0.73 7.88
N SER A 180 -5.21 1.37 7.36
CA SER A 180 -5.36 2.82 7.55
C SER A 180 -5.47 3.13 9.04
N LYS A 181 -5.16 4.37 9.47
CA LYS A 181 -5.06 4.70 10.89
C LYS A 181 -6.40 4.49 11.60
N GLU A 182 -7.45 5.07 11.03
CA GLU A 182 -8.81 5.04 11.53
C GLU A 182 -9.37 3.60 11.51
N ASN A 183 -9.15 2.86 10.42
CA ASN A 183 -9.66 1.49 10.26
C ASN A 183 -8.91 0.51 11.17
N SER A 184 -7.59 0.69 11.33
CA SER A 184 -6.78 -0.10 12.26
C SER A 184 -7.26 0.13 13.69
N ASP A 185 -7.49 1.38 14.10
CA ASP A 185 -7.98 1.69 15.43
C ASP A 185 -9.37 1.11 15.68
N LEU A 186 -10.28 1.17 14.70
CA LEU A 186 -11.58 0.51 14.76
C LEU A 186 -11.44 -1.01 14.92
N PHE A 187 -10.56 -1.64 14.13
CA PHE A 187 -10.31 -3.08 14.17
C PHE A 187 -9.77 -3.52 15.54
N PHE A 188 -8.74 -2.86 16.06
CA PHE A 188 -8.16 -3.20 17.36
C PHE A 188 -9.07 -2.83 18.53
N LYS A 189 -9.90 -1.78 18.41
CA LYS A 189 -10.98 -1.51 19.37
C LYS A 189 -11.98 -2.66 19.40
N THR A 190 -12.33 -3.21 18.24
CA THR A 190 -13.20 -4.39 18.15
C THR A 190 -12.55 -5.60 18.79
N ILE A 191 -11.27 -5.89 18.50
CA ILE A 191 -10.53 -6.99 19.15
C ILE A 191 -10.59 -6.88 20.68
N LYS A 192 -10.37 -5.69 21.25
CA LYS A 192 -10.41 -5.47 22.70
C LYS A 192 -11.76 -5.81 23.34
N GLN A 193 -12.87 -5.73 22.59
CA GLN A 193 -14.20 -6.12 23.09
C GLN A 193 -14.33 -7.64 23.29
N TYR A 194 -13.50 -8.42 22.61
CA TYR A 194 -13.50 -9.89 22.66
C TYR A 194 -12.28 -10.46 23.40
N GLN A 195 -11.50 -9.58 24.06
CA GLN A 195 -10.38 -9.95 24.89
C GLN A 195 -10.90 -10.33 26.29
N ASP A 196 -11.26 -11.60 26.44
CA ASP A 196 -11.57 -12.16 27.77
C ASP A 196 -10.27 -12.47 28.51
N GLN A 197 -10.24 -12.25 29.83
CA GLN A 197 -9.07 -12.54 30.68
C GLN A 197 -8.65 -14.03 30.72
N ASN A 198 -9.44 -14.92 30.13
CA ASN A 198 -9.30 -16.38 30.25
C ASN A 198 -9.08 -17.12 28.92
N ASN A 199 -8.95 -16.43 27.78
CA ASN A 199 -8.85 -17.08 26.46
C ASN A 199 -7.82 -16.40 25.55
N ASP A 200 -6.55 -16.55 25.90
CA ASP A 200 -5.40 -15.91 25.25
C ASP A 200 -4.99 -16.52 23.89
N ASP A 201 -5.77 -17.44 23.33
CA ASP A 201 -5.37 -18.22 22.13
C ASP A 201 -6.47 -18.31 21.06
N LYS A 202 -7.16 -17.19 20.79
CA LYS A 202 -8.04 -17.13 19.62
C LYS A 202 -7.20 -16.98 18.35
N GLN A 203 -7.40 -17.87 17.38
CA GLN A 203 -6.75 -17.77 16.07
C GLN A 203 -7.42 -16.66 15.25
N LEU A 204 -6.59 -15.75 14.74
CA LEU A 204 -6.95 -14.79 13.69
C LEU A 204 -6.45 -15.31 12.34
N TYR A 205 -7.34 -15.44 11.37
CA TYR A 205 -6.99 -15.65 9.98
C TYR A 205 -7.15 -14.36 9.18
N TRP A 206 -6.33 -14.19 8.15
CA TRP A 206 -6.39 -13.06 7.22
C TRP A 206 -6.17 -13.54 5.79
N LEU A 207 -7.12 -13.34 4.89
CA LEU A 207 -6.95 -13.54 3.45
C LEU A 207 -6.53 -12.22 2.82
N ALA A 208 -5.36 -12.21 2.17
CA ALA A 208 -4.94 -11.06 1.38
C ALA A 208 -5.64 -11.07 0.01
N PRO A 209 -5.94 -9.88 -0.56
CA PRO A 209 -6.44 -9.75 -1.91
C PRO A 209 -5.27 -9.86 -2.91
N SER A 210 -5.57 -10.16 -4.18
CA SER A 210 -4.58 -10.11 -5.27
C SER A 210 -4.59 -8.73 -5.91
N ASP A 211 -4.18 -7.71 -5.16
CA ASP A 211 -4.24 -6.31 -5.55
C ASP A 211 -2.86 -5.65 -5.45
N GLU A 212 -2.41 -4.98 -6.52
CA GLU A 212 -1.08 -4.34 -6.55
C GLU A 212 -0.92 -3.19 -5.54
N PHE A 213 -2.03 -2.58 -5.11
CA PHE A 213 -2.05 -1.53 -4.09
C PHE A 213 -2.00 -2.10 -2.66
N TRP A 214 -2.23 -3.42 -2.47
CA TRP A 214 -2.26 -4.01 -1.14
C TRP A 214 -0.88 -3.98 -0.47
N GLY A 215 -0.87 -3.50 0.78
CA GLY A 215 0.34 -3.28 1.58
C GLY A 215 1.23 -2.12 1.11
N LYS A 216 0.84 -1.37 0.07
CA LYS A 216 1.61 -0.20 -0.43
C LYS A 216 1.42 1.04 0.45
N SER A 217 1.69 0.89 1.73
CA SER A 217 1.58 1.94 2.76
C SER A 217 2.57 1.68 3.89
N ASP A 218 3.09 2.76 4.47
CA ASP A 218 3.97 2.72 5.64
C ASP A 218 3.26 2.09 6.84
N ARG A 219 1.94 2.27 6.92
CA ARG A 219 1.11 1.73 8.00
C ARG A 219 0.92 0.22 7.92
N PHE A 220 1.25 -0.41 6.80
CA PHE A 220 1.15 -1.87 6.66
C PHE A 220 2.06 -2.56 7.68
N SER A 221 3.34 -2.17 7.74
CA SER A 221 4.29 -2.73 8.70
C SER A 221 3.87 -2.47 10.14
N ASP A 222 3.41 -1.25 10.46
CA ASP A 222 2.88 -0.92 11.79
C ASP A 222 1.69 -1.81 12.17
N PHE A 223 0.80 -2.11 11.22
CA PHE A 223 -0.33 -3.00 11.43
C PHE A 223 0.12 -4.45 11.72
N ILE A 224 1.10 -4.96 10.97
CA ILE A 224 1.69 -6.29 11.21
C ILE A 224 2.33 -6.36 12.59
N ASP A 225 3.09 -5.33 12.98
CA ASP A 225 3.77 -5.28 14.27
C ASP A 225 2.73 -5.22 15.42
N ARG A 226 1.67 -4.45 15.25
CA ARG A 226 0.56 -4.37 16.22
C ARG A 226 -0.20 -5.69 16.35
N LEU A 227 -0.42 -6.40 15.24
CA LEU A 227 -1.00 -7.75 15.26
C LEU A 227 -0.10 -8.73 16.01
N SER A 228 1.21 -8.70 15.71
CA SER A 228 2.22 -9.61 16.26
C SER A 228 2.49 -9.40 17.75
N THR A 229 2.25 -8.19 18.26
CA THR A 229 2.47 -7.82 19.67
C THR A 229 1.22 -7.91 20.53
N THR A 230 0.03 -7.90 19.94
CA THR A 230 -1.25 -8.00 20.66
C THR A 230 -1.53 -9.46 21.01
N THR A 231 -1.68 -9.80 22.30
CA THR A 231 -1.74 -11.19 22.82
C THR A 231 -2.70 -12.11 22.06
N ILE A 232 -3.92 -11.64 21.80
CA ILE A 232 -4.99 -12.43 21.14
C ILE A 232 -4.80 -12.55 19.62
N THR A 233 -3.92 -11.77 19.00
CA THR A 233 -3.64 -11.83 17.55
C THR A 233 -2.20 -12.20 17.23
N LYS A 234 -1.34 -12.38 18.24
CA LYS A 234 0.10 -12.61 18.07
C LYS A 234 0.43 -13.80 17.17
N ASN A 235 -0.47 -14.77 17.08
CA ASN A 235 -0.34 -15.99 16.27
C ASN A 235 -1.16 -15.92 14.97
N PHE A 236 -1.47 -14.72 14.46
CA PHE A 236 -2.28 -14.59 13.25
C PHE A 236 -1.63 -15.32 12.06
N LYS A 237 -2.49 -15.77 11.14
CA LYS A 237 -2.09 -16.42 9.89
C LYS A 237 -2.69 -15.66 8.72
N CYS A 238 -1.83 -15.08 7.89
CA CYS A 238 -2.20 -14.38 6.67
C CYS A 238 -1.94 -15.25 5.43
N PHE A 239 -2.98 -15.50 4.64
CA PHE A 239 -2.97 -16.34 3.46
C PHE A 239 -2.82 -15.44 2.23
N LEU A 240 -1.71 -15.64 1.51
CA LEU A 240 -1.29 -14.88 0.36
C LEU A 240 -1.62 -15.65 -0.92
N PRO A 241 -2.45 -15.09 -1.81
CA PRO A 241 -2.76 -15.72 -3.08
C PRO A 241 -1.53 -15.76 -3.98
N VAL A 242 -1.29 -16.91 -4.61
CA VAL A 242 -0.33 -17.08 -5.70
C VAL A 242 -0.93 -17.95 -6.79
N ALA A 243 -0.50 -17.79 -8.04
CA ALA A 243 -1.04 -18.59 -9.15
C ALA A 243 -0.70 -20.09 -9.02
N TYR A 244 0.48 -20.41 -8.47
CA TYR A 244 0.98 -21.78 -8.25
C TYR A 244 2.16 -21.79 -7.26
N ARG A 245 2.53 -22.97 -6.74
CA ARG A 245 3.49 -23.17 -5.63
C ARG A 245 4.84 -22.46 -5.75
N ASN A 246 5.34 -22.26 -6.98
CA ASN A 246 6.63 -21.63 -7.24
C ASN A 246 6.48 -20.36 -8.09
N ASP A 247 5.38 -19.63 -7.94
CA ASP A 247 5.21 -18.31 -8.55
C ASP A 247 6.26 -17.34 -7.99
N LYS A 248 7.39 -17.29 -8.70
CA LYS A 248 8.56 -16.50 -8.26
C LYS A 248 8.26 -15.02 -8.23
N GLN A 249 7.37 -14.53 -9.09
CA GLN A 249 7.05 -13.11 -9.18
C GLN A 249 6.27 -12.66 -7.96
N SER A 250 5.15 -13.33 -7.66
CA SER A 250 4.32 -13.00 -6.49
C SER A 250 5.09 -13.20 -5.19
N ILE A 251 5.81 -14.32 -5.05
CA ILE A 251 6.65 -14.59 -3.87
C ILE A 251 7.73 -13.51 -3.69
N ALA A 252 8.39 -13.08 -4.77
CA ALA A 252 9.39 -12.02 -4.69
C ALA A 252 8.76 -10.67 -4.29
N SER A 253 7.58 -10.35 -4.82
CA SER A 253 6.84 -9.13 -4.45
C SER A 253 6.45 -9.14 -2.98
N TYR A 254 5.89 -10.24 -2.47
CA TYR A 254 5.54 -10.39 -1.06
C TYR A 254 6.78 -10.31 -0.15
N LYS A 255 7.90 -10.92 -0.54
CA LYS A 255 9.16 -10.84 0.24
C LYS A 255 9.78 -9.45 0.28
N LYS A 256 9.46 -8.57 -0.68
CA LYS A 256 9.84 -7.16 -0.60
C LYS A 256 8.97 -6.45 0.43
N LEU A 257 7.65 -6.67 0.36
CA LEU A 257 6.64 -6.03 1.19
C LEU A 257 6.70 -6.45 2.68
N ILE A 258 6.96 -7.74 2.93
CA ILE A 258 6.86 -8.38 4.23
C ILE A 258 8.27 -8.67 4.75
N THR A 259 8.53 -8.32 6.02
CA THR A 259 9.83 -8.59 6.65
C THR A 259 10.13 -10.08 6.71
N ALA A 260 11.42 -10.45 6.69
CA ALA A 260 11.83 -11.85 6.72
C ALA A 260 11.28 -12.60 7.94
N GLU A 261 11.24 -11.93 9.11
CA GLU A 261 10.71 -12.48 10.35
C GLU A 261 9.19 -12.71 10.27
N ALA A 262 8.41 -11.69 9.88
CA ALA A 262 6.97 -11.83 9.77
C ALA A 262 6.59 -12.89 8.74
N GLY A 263 7.27 -12.90 7.58
CA GLY A 263 7.05 -13.90 6.53
C GLY A 263 7.47 -15.33 6.89
N ALA A 264 8.26 -15.52 7.94
CA ALA A 264 8.63 -16.83 8.47
C ALA A 264 7.66 -17.35 9.54
N LYS A 265 6.73 -16.51 10.02
CA LYS A 265 5.82 -16.83 11.13
C LYS A 265 4.35 -16.77 10.73
N HIS A 266 3.95 -15.73 10.02
CA HIS A 266 2.55 -15.35 9.88
C HIS A 266 2.01 -15.47 8.46
N PHE A 267 2.86 -15.40 7.44
CA PHE A 267 2.41 -15.35 6.05
C PHE A 267 2.58 -16.70 5.36
N LEU A 268 1.49 -17.24 4.84
CA LEU A 268 1.40 -18.53 4.16
C LEU A 268 0.88 -18.31 2.74
N THR A 269 1.30 -19.12 1.78
CA THR A 269 0.86 -19.02 0.40
C THR A 269 -0.11 -20.13 0.03
N PHE A 270 -1.05 -19.84 -0.87
CA PHE A 270 -2.01 -20.80 -1.39
C PHE A 270 -2.33 -20.51 -2.86
N LYS A 271 -2.92 -21.49 -3.56
CA LYS A 271 -3.33 -21.34 -4.96
C LYS A 271 -4.58 -20.49 -5.08
N GLU A 272 -4.47 -19.31 -5.66
CA GLU A 272 -5.61 -18.38 -5.78
C GLU A 272 -6.83 -19.00 -6.47
N SER A 273 -6.60 -19.73 -7.57
CA SER A 273 -7.69 -20.34 -8.34
C SER A 273 -8.45 -21.47 -7.60
N SER A 274 -8.07 -21.80 -6.37
CA SER A 274 -8.77 -22.81 -5.56
C SER A 274 -9.88 -22.20 -4.68
N VAL A 275 -10.05 -20.88 -4.67
CA VAL A 275 -11.05 -20.19 -3.85
C VAL A 275 -11.96 -19.30 -4.69
N VAL A 276 -13.17 -19.06 -4.20
CA VAL A 276 -14.23 -18.30 -4.91
C VAL A 276 -13.97 -16.78 -4.97
N PHE A 277 -13.05 -16.28 -4.14
CA PHE A 277 -12.84 -14.85 -3.94
C PHE A 277 -12.12 -14.13 -5.10
N ASP A 278 -11.52 -14.85 -6.04
CA ASP A 278 -10.87 -14.35 -7.27
C ASP A 278 -9.98 -13.11 -7.05
N GLY A 279 -9.27 -13.07 -5.90
CA GLY A 279 -8.37 -11.98 -5.53
C GLY A 279 -9.04 -10.62 -5.27
N ASN A 280 -10.37 -10.53 -5.27
CA ASN A 280 -11.13 -9.28 -5.12
C ASN A 280 -11.57 -9.00 -3.67
N PHE A 281 -11.31 -9.92 -2.76
CA PHE A 281 -11.72 -9.82 -1.36
C PHE A 281 -10.52 -9.94 -0.42
N GLU A 282 -10.58 -9.18 0.66
CA GLU A 282 -9.72 -9.28 1.83
C GLU A 282 -10.62 -9.66 3.03
N LEU A 283 -10.23 -10.70 3.78
CA LEU A 283 -11.02 -11.22 4.90
C LEU A 283 -10.16 -11.28 6.15
N LEU A 284 -10.65 -10.80 7.28
CA LEU A 284 -10.03 -11.07 8.58
C LEU A 284 -11.06 -11.77 9.45
N VAL A 285 -10.72 -12.91 10.06
CA VAL A 285 -11.69 -13.70 10.85
C VAL A 285 -11.09 -14.10 12.17
N MET A 286 -11.72 -13.64 13.25
CA MET A 286 -11.37 -14.04 14.61
C MET A 286 -12.33 -15.15 15.05
N LYS A 287 -11.77 -16.29 15.46
CA LYS A 287 -12.54 -17.46 15.90
C LYS A 287 -13.66 -17.10 16.89
N ASP A 288 -14.87 -17.59 16.61
CA ASP A 288 -16.08 -17.42 17.45
C ASP A 288 -16.41 -15.97 17.87
N SER A 289 -15.89 -14.98 17.14
CA SER A 289 -15.96 -13.57 17.55
C SER A 289 -16.59 -12.70 16.47
N PHE A 290 -15.82 -12.30 15.46
CA PHE A 290 -16.25 -11.42 14.38
C PHE A 290 -15.41 -11.67 13.12
N CYS A 291 -15.86 -11.18 11.98
CA CYS A 291 -15.05 -11.08 10.78
C CYS A 291 -15.08 -9.68 10.19
N VAL A 292 -14.09 -9.37 9.37
CA VAL A 292 -14.00 -8.19 8.54
C VAL A 292 -14.02 -8.66 7.10
N LEU A 293 -14.95 -8.14 6.32
CA LEU A 293 -15.07 -8.39 4.90
C LEU A 293 -14.72 -7.09 4.18
N ILE A 294 -13.75 -7.14 3.27
CA ILE A 294 -13.31 -5.99 2.49
C ILE A 294 -13.34 -6.37 1.01
N ILE A 295 -14.06 -5.60 0.20
CA ILE A 295 -14.04 -5.72 -1.25
C ILE A 295 -13.08 -4.72 -1.86
N HIS A 296 -12.33 -5.17 -2.86
CA HIS A 296 -11.37 -4.38 -3.61
C HIS A 296 -11.98 -3.95 -4.94
N VAL A 297 -12.72 -2.83 -4.93
CA VAL A 297 -13.49 -2.36 -6.11
C VAL A 297 -12.58 -1.62 -7.08
N SER A 298 -12.52 -2.09 -8.32
CA SER A 298 -11.97 -1.34 -9.44
C SER A 298 -13.11 -0.98 -10.39
N ASP A 299 -13.49 0.29 -10.43
CA ASP A 299 -14.54 0.79 -11.34
C ASP A 299 -13.90 1.54 -12.51
N SER A 300 -14.10 1.06 -13.73
CA SER A 300 -13.59 1.72 -14.94
C SER A 300 -14.39 2.97 -15.34
N SER A 301 -15.64 3.08 -14.87
CA SER A 301 -16.52 4.20 -15.17
C SER A 301 -16.29 5.42 -14.28
N THR A 302 -15.70 5.19 -13.11
CA THR A 302 -15.29 6.26 -12.20
C THR A 302 -13.81 6.59 -12.44
N ASN A 303 -13.45 7.87 -12.47
CA ASN A 303 -12.07 8.36 -12.71
C ASN A 303 -11.08 8.07 -11.55
N ILE A 304 -11.31 7.00 -10.78
CA ILE A 304 -10.40 6.55 -9.73
C ILE A 304 -9.31 5.71 -10.38
N LEU A 305 -8.05 6.02 -10.11
CA LEU A 305 -6.91 5.34 -10.73
C LEU A 305 -6.31 4.23 -9.87
N THR A 306 -7.00 3.89 -8.79
CA THR A 306 -6.66 2.82 -7.87
C THR A 306 -7.89 1.96 -7.61
N THR A 307 -7.67 0.79 -7.03
CA THR A 307 -8.75 0.07 -6.36
C THR A 307 -9.22 0.88 -5.14
N VAL A 308 -10.52 0.85 -4.85
CA VAL A 308 -11.11 1.36 -3.61
C VAL A 308 -11.47 0.18 -2.70
N PRO A 309 -10.73 -0.03 -1.59
CA PRO A 309 -11.16 -0.97 -0.56
C PRO A 309 -12.39 -0.44 0.16
N VAL A 310 -13.42 -1.27 0.29
CA VAL A 310 -14.63 -0.98 1.07
C VAL A 310 -14.82 -2.12 2.04
N GLY A 311 -14.91 -1.83 3.34
CA GLY A 311 -14.95 -2.84 4.37
C GLY A 311 -16.11 -2.70 5.33
N ILE A 312 -16.48 -3.83 5.94
CA ILE A 312 -17.44 -3.92 7.03
C ILE A 312 -16.95 -4.89 8.11
N ILE A 313 -17.15 -4.53 9.38
CA ILE A 313 -16.99 -5.45 10.52
C ILE A 313 -18.32 -6.17 10.78
N VAL A 314 -18.34 -7.48 10.56
CA VAL A 314 -19.51 -8.34 10.78
C VAL A 314 -19.38 -9.06 12.12
N LYS A 315 -20.29 -8.76 13.05
CA LYS A 315 -20.33 -9.36 14.40
C LYS A 315 -21.26 -10.57 14.51
N ASN A 316 -21.90 -10.97 13.40
CA ASN A 316 -22.70 -12.18 13.34
C ASN A 316 -21.80 -13.41 13.48
N LYS A 317 -21.97 -14.15 14.58
CA LYS A 317 -21.15 -15.32 14.90
C LYS A 317 -21.26 -16.44 13.87
N ALA A 318 -22.45 -16.66 13.29
CA ALA A 318 -22.63 -17.71 12.29
C ALA A 318 -21.83 -17.42 11.02
N ILE A 319 -21.83 -16.16 10.57
CA ILE A 319 -21.03 -15.70 9.42
C ILE A 319 -19.54 -15.83 9.76
N ALA A 320 -19.11 -15.35 10.92
CA ALA A 320 -17.71 -15.46 11.35
C ALA A 320 -17.24 -16.93 11.44
N GLN A 321 -18.08 -17.84 11.94
CA GLN A 321 -17.80 -19.27 12.00
C GLN A 321 -17.71 -19.90 10.61
N SER A 322 -18.57 -19.51 9.67
CA SER A 322 -18.52 -19.97 8.27
C SER A 322 -17.19 -19.60 7.62
N PHE A 323 -16.78 -18.32 7.68
CA PHE A 323 -15.50 -17.91 7.13
C PHE A 323 -14.32 -18.53 7.87
N TYR A 324 -14.40 -18.71 9.18
CA TYR A 324 -13.34 -19.37 9.94
C TYR A 324 -13.15 -20.82 9.47
N LYS A 325 -14.24 -21.55 9.26
CA LYS A 325 -14.20 -22.91 8.71
C LYS A 325 -13.59 -22.93 7.30
N PHE A 326 -13.91 -21.96 6.45
CA PHE A 326 -13.27 -21.81 5.14
C PHE A 326 -11.73 -21.74 5.26
N PHE A 327 -11.19 -21.00 6.23
CA PHE A 327 -9.74 -20.97 6.46
C PHE A 327 -9.17 -22.29 6.96
N GLU A 328 -9.86 -23.00 7.84
CA GLU A 328 -9.44 -24.33 8.29
C GLU A 328 -9.43 -25.33 7.13
N ASP A 329 -10.46 -25.33 6.29
CA ASP A 329 -10.55 -26.21 5.12
C ASP A 329 -9.42 -25.89 4.12
N LEU A 330 -9.14 -24.60 3.87
CA LEU A 330 -8.06 -24.17 2.98
C LEU A 330 -6.66 -24.50 3.53
N GLU A 331 -6.44 -24.36 4.84
CA GLU A 331 -5.14 -24.71 5.47
C GLU A 331 -4.86 -26.22 5.39
N ASN A 332 -5.92 -27.04 5.46
CA ASN A 332 -5.83 -28.49 5.36
C ASN A 332 -5.79 -29.02 3.91
N ASP A 333 -5.93 -28.15 2.91
CA ASP A 333 -5.81 -28.51 1.50
C ASP A 333 -4.35 -28.74 1.11
N GLY A 334 -3.90 -30.00 1.19
CA GLY A 334 -2.53 -30.38 0.86
C GLY A 334 -2.12 -30.12 -0.60
N GLU A 335 -3.07 -29.94 -1.52
CA GLU A 335 -2.79 -29.67 -2.93
C GLU A 335 -2.61 -28.18 -3.19
N ASN A 336 -3.52 -27.36 -2.66
CA ASN A 336 -3.58 -25.93 -2.95
C ASN A 336 -2.93 -25.05 -1.87
N PHE A 337 -2.62 -25.59 -0.68
CA PHE A 337 -1.89 -24.89 0.36
C PHE A 337 -0.38 -25.13 0.24
N PHE A 338 0.39 -24.04 0.23
CA PHE A 338 1.83 -24.08 -0.05
C PHE A 338 2.70 -23.81 1.18
N GLY A 339 2.09 -23.37 2.29
CA GLY A 339 2.77 -23.15 3.56
C GLY A 339 3.47 -21.79 3.65
N LEU A 340 4.42 -21.65 4.57
CA LEU A 340 5.06 -20.36 4.89
C LEU A 340 5.80 -19.74 3.70
N LEU A 341 5.61 -18.43 3.50
CA LEU A 341 6.26 -17.60 2.47
C LEU A 341 7.80 -17.72 2.49
N ASN A 342 8.38 -17.73 3.69
CA ASN A 342 9.83 -17.83 3.92
C ASN A 342 10.28 -19.22 4.39
N SER A 343 9.54 -20.28 4.06
CA SER A 343 10.01 -21.65 4.33
C SER A 343 11.41 -21.87 3.71
N LYS A 344 12.36 -22.35 4.52
CA LYS A 344 13.66 -22.80 4.03
C LYS A 344 13.41 -24.10 3.26
N LYS A 345 13.66 -24.11 1.95
CA LYS A 345 13.75 -25.35 1.18
C LYS A 345 14.99 -26.14 1.58
#